data_AF-A0A395V5Z8-F1
#
_entry.id   AF-A0A395V5Z8-F1
#
_cell.length_a   1.000
_cell.length_b   1.000
_cell.length_c   1.000
_cell.angle_alpha   90.00
_cell.angle_beta   90.00
_cell.angle_gamma   90.00
#
_symmetry.space_group_name_H-M   'P 1'
#
loop_
_entity.id
_entity.type
_entity.pdbx_description
1 polymer ?
#
loop_
_entity_poly.entity_id
_entity_poly.type
_entity_poly.pdbx_seq_one_letter_code
_entity_poly.pdbx_strand_id
1 'polypeptide(L)'
;MAKFNIEVELDWMDEEAYSIDDELRERIVEGVENALLEKATNEAVKAVDNKIAEKILEAEETIQATVDQFIANVCEEKIGKIVIPEKKSTWSDEVTYKPLSEYVGERFELFLTEKRYDRDGRIASYSSDRKLSAAGLLTSQYLEEELGKKVEKLIANAKREVEESLIKSLEQNLKENLAKDTIERMNIPEVLKKLSSIGAKQVTGTSLPE
;
A
#
# COMPACT_ATOMS: atom_id res chain seq x y z
N MET A 1 -114.24 19.32 19.71
CA MET A 1 -113.11 19.52 20.63
C MET A 1 -112.04 20.30 19.89
N ALA A 2 -111.48 21.34 20.50
CA ALA A 2 -110.15 21.84 20.17
C ALA A 2 -109.55 22.46 21.42
N LYS A 3 -108.40 21.94 21.84
CA LYS A 3 -107.45 22.58 22.74
C LYS A 3 -106.12 22.57 21.99
N PHE A 4 -105.58 23.76 21.76
CA PHE A 4 -104.23 23.96 21.26
C PHE A 4 -103.33 24.28 22.46
N ASN A 5 -102.23 23.54 22.60
CA ASN A 5 -101.10 23.88 23.45
C ASN A 5 -99.96 24.33 22.55
N ILE A 6 -99.36 25.46 22.90
CA ILE A 6 -98.21 26.05 22.21
C ILE A 6 -96.98 25.73 23.05
N GLU A 7 -95.98 25.12 22.43
CA GLU A 7 -94.63 24.91 22.96
C GLU A 7 -93.71 26.02 22.46
N VAL A 8 -92.83 26.50 23.35
CA VAL A 8 -91.82 27.53 23.08
C VAL A 8 -90.46 26.88 23.24
N GLU A 9 -89.70 26.81 22.15
CA GLU A 9 -88.34 26.27 22.11
C GLU A 9 -87.34 27.32 22.62
N LEU A 10 -86.47 26.91 23.55
CA LEU A 10 -85.32 27.70 23.99
C LEU A 10 -84.08 27.23 23.22
N ASP A 11 -83.82 27.93 22.13
CA ASP A 11 -82.75 27.72 21.17
C ASP A 11 -81.44 28.40 21.66
N TRP A 12 -80.73 27.78 22.61
CA TRP A 12 -79.35 28.20 22.92
C TRP A 12 -78.41 27.05 23.30
N MET A 13 -78.73 25.80 22.94
CA MET A 13 -77.86 24.66 23.28
C MET A 13 -77.70 23.61 22.18
N ASP A 14 -77.81 23.99 20.90
CA ASP A 14 -77.42 23.08 19.79
C ASP A 14 -76.66 23.81 18.67
N GLU A 15 -75.69 24.65 19.06
CA GLU A 15 -74.64 25.12 18.16
C GLU A 15 -73.36 24.31 18.41
N GLU A 16 -73.05 23.41 17.47
CA GLU A 16 -71.68 23.09 17.05
C GLU A 16 -70.67 22.72 18.15
N ALA A 17 -70.95 21.68 18.92
CA ALA A 17 -69.87 20.99 19.62
C ALA A 17 -69.14 20.05 18.64
N TYR A 18 -68.31 20.62 17.75
CA TYR A 18 -67.11 19.90 17.31
C TYR A 18 -66.29 19.63 18.58
N SER A 19 -66.51 18.46 19.18
CA SER A 19 -65.83 18.10 20.41
C SER A 19 -64.35 17.98 20.09
N ILE A 20 -63.48 18.50 20.96
CA ILE A 20 -62.02 18.42 20.81
C ILE A 20 -61.57 16.96 20.56
N ASP A 21 -62.35 15.98 21.03
CA ASP A 21 -62.14 14.55 20.79
C ASP A 21 -62.30 14.14 19.32
N ASP A 22 -63.20 14.77 18.57
CA ASP A 22 -63.39 14.49 17.13
C ASP A 22 -62.21 15.02 16.30
N GLU A 23 -61.73 16.24 16.61
CA GLU A 23 -60.54 16.82 15.96
C GLU A 23 -59.26 16.03 16.31
N LEU A 24 -59.11 15.59 17.57
CA LEU A 24 -58.01 14.73 17.98
C LEU A 24 -58.07 13.36 17.29
N ARG A 25 -59.26 12.78 17.15
CA ARG A 25 -59.45 11.50 16.46
C ARG A 25 -59.11 11.61 14.98
N GLU A 26 -59.53 12.67 14.30
CA GLU A 26 -59.21 12.90 12.89
C GLU A 26 -57.70 13.09 12.69
N ARG A 27 -57.03 13.90 13.52
CA ARG A 27 -55.57 14.05 13.48
C ARG A 27 -54.81 12.76 13.74
N ILE A 28 -55.29 11.91 14.66
CA ILE A 28 -54.68 10.61 14.93
C ILE A 28 -54.90 9.67 13.74
N VAL A 29 -56.10 9.65 13.15
CA VAL A 29 -56.41 8.82 11.98
C VAL A 29 -55.56 9.24 10.78
N GLU A 30 -55.49 10.54 10.46
CA GLU A 30 -54.64 11.06 9.38
C GLU A 30 -53.15 10.80 9.66
N GLY A 31 -52.71 10.95 10.91
CA GLY A 31 -51.32 10.68 11.30
C GLY A 31 -50.95 9.20 11.14
N VAL A 32 -51.86 8.29 11.53
CA VAL A 32 -51.68 6.84 11.35
C VAL A 32 -51.77 6.46 9.88
N GLU A 33 -52.70 7.02 9.12
CA GLU A 33 -52.84 6.78 7.69
C GLU A 33 -51.60 7.24 6.93
N ASN A 34 -51.11 8.46 7.20
CA ASN A 34 -49.87 8.97 6.61
C ASN A 34 -48.66 8.13 7.00
N ALA A 35 -48.53 7.71 8.27
CA ALA A 35 -47.43 6.85 8.71
C ALA A 35 -47.49 5.45 8.05
N LEU A 36 -48.69 4.89 7.87
CA LEU A 36 -48.88 3.61 7.18
C LEU A 36 -48.61 3.73 5.68
N LEU A 37 -49.07 4.79 5.03
CA LEU A 37 -48.80 5.09 3.62
C LEU A 37 -47.31 5.34 3.39
N GLU A 38 -46.65 6.10 4.27
CA GLU A 38 -45.22 6.36 4.20
C GLU A 38 -44.41 5.06 4.38
N LYS A 39 -44.83 4.19 5.31
CA LYS A 39 -44.17 2.90 5.50
C LYS A 39 -44.38 1.96 4.30
N ALA A 40 -45.60 1.85 3.79
CA ALA A 40 -45.91 1.03 2.63
C ALA A 40 -45.21 1.52 1.35
N THR A 41 -45.15 2.85 1.15
CA THR A 41 -44.44 3.44 0.01
C THR A 41 -42.93 3.26 0.14
N ASN A 42 -42.35 3.46 1.33
CA ASN A 42 -40.92 3.22 1.55
C ASN A 42 -40.52 1.74 1.37
N GLU A 43 -41.35 0.81 1.83
CA GLU A 43 -41.11 -0.63 1.59
C GLU A 43 -41.23 -0.98 0.09
N ALA A 44 -42.21 -0.42 -0.61
CA ALA A 44 -42.35 -0.59 -2.06
C ALA A 44 -41.16 0.00 -2.83
N VAL A 45 -40.71 1.21 -2.48
CA VAL A 45 -39.54 1.86 -3.09
C VAL A 45 -38.28 1.03 -2.87
N LYS A 46 -38.03 0.55 -1.64
CA LYS A 46 -36.88 -0.32 -1.35
C LYS A 46 -36.92 -1.63 -2.14
N ALA A 47 -38.10 -2.24 -2.28
CA ALA A 47 -38.24 -3.47 -3.06
C ALA A 47 -37.98 -3.23 -4.56
N VAL A 48 -38.37 -2.06 -5.08
CA VAL A 48 -38.09 -1.64 -6.46
C VAL A 48 -36.60 -1.34 -6.64
N ASP A 49 -35.99 -0.57 -5.74
CA ASP A 49 -34.56 -0.24 -5.78
C ASP A 49 -33.69 -1.51 -5.77
N ASN A 50 -34.02 -2.48 -4.92
CA ASN A 50 -33.33 -3.77 -4.88
C ASN A 50 -33.46 -4.53 -6.21
N LYS A 51 -34.65 -4.55 -6.81
CA LYS A 51 -34.86 -5.18 -8.14
C LYS A 51 -34.14 -4.45 -9.27
N ILE A 52 -34.08 -3.11 -9.20
CA ILE A 52 -33.34 -2.30 -10.16
C ILE A 52 -31.84 -2.60 -10.01
N ALA A 53 -31.31 -2.66 -8.79
CA ALA A 53 -29.92 -3.00 -8.54
C ALA A 53 -29.55 -4.39 -9.06
N GLU A 54 -30.39 -5.41 -8.80
CA GLU A 54 -30.21 -6.76 -9.36
C GLU A 54 -30.22 -6.74 -10.89
N LYS A 55 -31.17 -6.04 -11.51
CA LYS A 55 -31.24 -5.92 -12.98
C LYS A 55 -30.06 -5.17 -13.59
N ILE A 56 -29.51 -4.18 -12.88
CA ILE A 56 -28.30 -3.47 -13.32
C ILE A 56 -27.09 -4.42 -13.25
N LEU A 57 -26.95 -5.21 -12.20
CA LEU A 57 -25.86 -6.20 -12.08
C LEU A 57 -25.95 -7.28 -13.17
N GLU A 58 -27.14 -7.84 -13.41
CA GLU A 58 -27.35 -8.79 -14.52
C GLU A 58 -27.02 -8.14 -15.87
N ALA A 59 -27.40 -6.88 -16.08
CA ALA A 59 -27.07 -6.14 -17.30
C ALA A 59 -25.55 -5.92 -17.43
N GLU A 60 -24.86 -5.58 -16.34
CA GLU A 60 -23.40 -5.41 -16.32
C GLU A 60 -22.70 -6.73 -16.67
N GLU A 61 -23.11 -7.85 -16.08
CA GLU A 61 -22.57 -9.17 -16.39
C GLU A 61 -22.79 -9.55 -17.87
N THR A 62 -24.01 -9.32 -18.39
CA THR A 62 -24.30 -9.60 -19.81
C THR A 62 -23.52 -8.69 -20.76
N ILE A 63 -23.36 -7.41 -20.42
CA ILE A 63 -22.53 -6.47 -21.19
C ILE A 63 -21.08 -6.93 -21.17
N GLN A 64 -20.52 -7.25 -20.01
CA GLN A 64 -19.14 -7.72 -19.90
C GLN A 64 -18.91 -8.99 -20.72
N ALA A 65 -19.83 -9.96 -20.63
CA ALA A 65 -19.77 -11.18 -21.44
C ALA A 65 -19.83 -10.88 -22.95
N THR A 66 -20.67 -9.95 -23.38
CA THR A 66 -20.75 -9.55 -24.80
C THR A 66 -19.50 -8.80 -25.28
N VAL A 67 -18.90 -7.99 -24.42
CA VAL A 67 -17.63 -7.29 -24.70
C VAL A 67 -16.51 -8.30 -24.82
N ASP A 68 -16.41 -9.25 -23.89
CA ASP A 68 -15.40 -10.31 -23.93
C ASP A 68 -15.57 -11.19 -25.18
N GLN A 69 -16.81 -11.55 -25.53
CA GLN A 69 -17.12 -12.27 -26.76
C GLN A 69 -16.77 -11.45 -28.02
N PHE A 70 -17.02 -10.14 -28.01
CA PHE A 70 -16.62 -9.26 -29.11
C PHE A 70 -15.09 -9.18 -29.24
N ILE A 71 -14.36 -9.06 -28.13
CA ILE A 71 -12.89 -9.07 -28.11
C ILE A 71 -12.38 -10.41 -28.64
N ALA A 72 -12.93 -11.52 -28.19
CA ALA A 72 -12.57 -12.86 -28.66
C ALA A 72 -12.81 -12.99 -30.18
N ASN A 73 -14.00 -12.62 -30.66
CA ASN A 73 -14.34 -12.68 -32.08
C ASN A 73 -13.44 -11.76 -32.92
N VAL A 74 -13.16 -10.53 -32.47
CA VAL A 74 -12.28 -9.60 -33.21
C VAL A 74 -10.84 -10.13 -33.25
N CYS A 75 -10.33 -10.67 -32.14
CA CYS A 75 -9.00 -11.27 -32.08
C CYS A 75 -8.90 -12.53 -32.96
N GLU A 76 -9.87 -13.44 -32.90
CA GLU A 76 -9.84 -14.67 -33.69
C GLU A 76 -10.10 -14.41 -35.18
N GLU A 77 -11.14 -13.64 -35.52
CA GLU A 77 -11.56 -13.48 -36.91
C GLU A 77 -10.75 -12.43 -37.67
N LYS A 78 -10.41 -11.30 -37.04
CA LYS A 78 -9.74 -10.19 -37.74
C LYS A 78 -8.25 -10.25 -37.54
N ILE A 79 -7.78 -10.35 -36.29
CA ILE A 79 -6.34 -10.36 -36.01
C ILE A 79 -5.70 -11.66 -36.51
N GLY A 80 -6.36 -12.81 -36.31
CA GLY A 80 -5.89 -14.11 -36.80
C GLY A 80 -5.78 -14.22 -38.33
N LYS A 81 -6.59 -13.47 -39.09
CA LYS A 81 -6.56 -13.46 -40.57
C LYS A 81 -5.62 -12.41 -41.16
N ILE A 82 -5.07 -11.51 -40.34
CA ILE A 82 -4.10 -10.53 -40.84
C ILE A 82 -2.80 -11.27 -41.17
N VAL A 83 -2.44 -11.20 -42.45
CA VAL A 83 -1.17 -11.68 -42.97
C VAL A 83 -0.32 -10.51 -43.42
N ILE A 84 0.95 -10.52 -43.06
CA ILE A 84 1.91 -9.49 -43.41
C ILE A 84 2.71 -9.96 -44.63
N PRO A 85 2.71 -9.21 -45.74
CA PRO A 85 3.53 -9.50 -46.89
C PRO A 85 4.99 -9.11 -46.61
N GLU A 86 5.89 -10.08 -46.71
CA GLU A 86 7.34 -9.87 -46.66
C GLU A 86 7.97 -10.31 -47.97
N LYS A 87 8.90 -9.50 -48.49
CA LYS A 87 9.74 -9.94 -49.61
C LYS A 87 10.70 -11.02 -49.14
N LYS A 88 10.79 -12.12 -49.89
CA LYS A 88 11.73 -13.22 -49.59
C LYS A 88 13.19 -12.77 -49.57
N SER A 89 13.54 -11.75 -50.35
CA SER A 89 14.82 -11.06 -50.28
C SER A 89 14.73 -9.67 -50.90
N THR A 90 15.73 -8.81 -50.63
CA THR A 90 15.82 -7.44 -51.15
C THR A 90 15.74 -7.37 -52.69
N TRP A 91 16.14 -8.44 -53.38
CA TRP A 91 16.23 -8.52 -54.84
C TRP A 91 15.18 -9.42 -55.49
N SER A 92 14.34 -10.10 -54.69
CA SER A 92 13.29 -10.97 -55.22
C SER A 92 11.96 -10.22 -55.35
N ASP A 93 11.21 -10.57 -56.39
CA ASP A 93 9.82 -10.17 -56.58
C ASP A 93 8.83 -11.13 -55.90
N GLU A 94 9.33 -12.22 -55.31
CA GLU A 94 8.55 -13.20 -54.56
C GLU A 94 8.20 -12.66 -53.16
N VAL A 95 6.89 -12.55 -52.90
CA VAL A 95 6.32 -12.09 -51.62
C VAL A 95 5.75 -13.29 -50.88
N THR A 96 6.21 -13.50 -49.66
CA THR A 96 5.69 -14.49 -48.72
C THR A 96 4.75 -13.82 -47.73
N TYR A 97 3.70 -14.54 -47.32
CA TYR A 97 2.70 -14.03 -46.38
C TYR A 97 2.84 -14.76 -45.06
N LYS A 98 3.10 -14.02 -43.98
CA LYS A 98 3.19 -14.57 -42.63
C LYS A 98 2.02 -14.12 -41.76
N PRO A 99 1.49 -14.98 -40.88
CA PRO A 99 0.51 -14.57 -39.89
C PRO A 99 1.07 -13.44 -39.00
N LEU A 100 0.21 -12.52 -38.58
CA LEU A 100 0.59 -11.41 -37.71
C LEU A 100 1.27 -11.87 -36.41
N SER A 101 0.80 -12.96 -35.81
CA SER A 101 1.38 -13.50 -34.57
C SER A 101 2.85 -13.91 -34.74
N GLU A 102 3.16 -14.62 -35.81
CA GLU A 102 4.52 -15.06 -36.14
C GLU A 102 5.42 -13.86 -36.46
N TYR A 103 4.93 -12.92 -37.26
CA TYR A 103 5.67 -11.69 -37.56
C TYR A 103 5.94 -10.85 -36.29
N VAL A 104 4.95 -10.67 -35.41
CA VAL A 104 5.15 -9.93 -34.16
C VAL A 104 6.15 -10.65 -33.26
N GLY A 105 6.09 -11.98 -33.19
CA GLY A 105 7.07 -12.81 -32.49
C GLY A 105 8.49 -12.60 -33.01
N GLU A 106 8.70 -12.75 -34.32
CA GLU A 106 10.00 -12.53 -34.97
C GLU A 106 10.53 -11.10 -34.75
N ARG A 107 9.66 -10.09 -34.88
CA ARG A 107 10.03 -8.67 -34.64
C ARG A 107 10.39 -8.40 -33.19
N PHE A 108 9.69 -9.03 -32.25
CA PHE A 108 9.98 -8.92 -30.83
C PHE A 108 11.31 -9.61 -30.48
N GLU A 109 11.57 -10.79 -31.06
CA GLU A 109 12.82 -11.51 -30.88
C GLU A 109 14.01 -10.75 -31.48
N LEU A 110 13.84 -10.18 -32.68
CA LEU A 110 14.80 -9.24 -33.28
C LEU A 110 15.06 -8.05 -32.34
N PHE A 111 14.02 -7.46 -31.77
CA PHE A 111 14.19 -6.34 -30.84
C PHE A 111 15.00 -6.71 -29.58
N LEU A 112 14.77 -7.91 -29.03
CA LEU A 112 15.48 -8.37 -27.84
C LEU A 112 16.94 -8.74 -28.12
N THR A 113 17.23 -9.29 -29.30
CA THR A 113 18.54 -9.85 -29.65
C THR A 113 19.43 -8.89 -30.44
N GLU A 114 18.85 -8.00 -31.24
CA GLU A 114 19.60 -7.04 -32.04
C GLU A 114 20.29 -6.01 -31.14
N LYS A 115 21.59 -5.84 -31.35
CA LYS A 115 22.35 -4.79 -30.67
C LYS A 115 21.95 -3.45 -31.26
N ARG A 116 21.31 -2.60 -30.47
CA ARG A 116 20.84 -1.27 -30.88
C ARG A 116 21.34 -0.16 -29.95
N TYR A 117 21.80 -0.53 -28.77
CA TYR A 117 22.19 0.40 -27.73
C TYR A 117 23.71 0.47 -27.59
N ASP A 118 24.22 1.65 -27.25
CA ASP A 118 25.59 1.82 -26.80
C ASP A 118 25.80 1.25 -25.39
N ARG A 119 26.99 1.48 -24.80
CA ARG A 119 27.29 1.01 -23.45
C ARG A 119 26.50 1.73 -22.36
N ASP A 120 26.02 2.93 -22.64
CA ASP A 120 25.28 3.77 -21.69
C ASP A 120 23.75 3.57 -21.83
N GLY A 121 23.32 2.62 -22.67
CA GLY A 121 21.91 2.31 -22.89
C GLY A 121 21.18 3.28 -23.82
N ARG A 122 21.90 4.14 -24.56
CA ARG A 122 21.30 5.04 -25.56
C ARG A 122 21.28 4.38 -26.93
N ILE A 123 20.33 4.78 -27.77
CA ILE A 123 20.24 4.26 -29.14
C ILE A 123 21.47 4.74 -29.93
N ALA A 124 22.28 3.79 -30.41
CA ALA A 124 23.50 4.08 -31.13
C ALA A 124 23.22 4.41 -32.60
N SER A 125 23.69 5.58 -33.05
CA SER A 125 23.55 6.04 -34.43
C SER A 125 24.36 5.19 -35.42
N TYR A 126 25.55 4.72 -35.02
CA TYR A 126 26.43 3.91 -35.87
C TYR A 126 26.45 2.45 -35.43
N SER A 127 26.59 1.54 -36.39
CA SER A 127 26.64 0.08 -36.12
C SER A 127 27.86 -0.32 -35.29
N SER A 128 28.97 0.41 -35.41
CA SER A 128 30.18 0.21 -34.60
C SER A 128 29.92 0.39 -33.11
N ASP A 129 28.99 1.27 -32.76
CA ASP A 129 28.75 1.73 -31.39
C ASP A 129 27.68 0.91 -30.70
N ARG A 130 26.91 0.10 -31.45
CA ARG A 130 25.92 -0.84 -30.95
C ARG A 130 26.61 -1.98 -30.18
N LYS A 131 26.56 -1.94 -28.85
CA LYS A 131 27.15 -2.96 -27.97
C LYS A 131 26.12 -3.83 -27.27
N LEU A 132 24.99 -3.24 -26.88
CA LEU A 132 23.96 -3.90 -26.08
C LEU A 132 22.67 -4.10 -26.88
N SER A 133 22.02 -5.24 -26.66
CA SER A 133 20.65 -5.48 -27.09
C SER A 133 19.67 -5.04 -26.00
N ALA A 134 18.37 -4.99 -26.30
CA ALA A 134 17.37 -4.62 -25.29
C ALA A 134 17.40 -5.58 -24.08
N ALA A 135 17.50 -6.88 -24.33
CA ALA A 135 17.65 -7.87 -23.26
C ALA A 135 18.96 -7.69 -22.48
N GLY A 136 20.06 -7.42 -23.18
CA GLY A 136 21.37 -7.15 -22.57
C GLY A 136 21.37 -5.91 -21.68
N LEU A 137 20.67 -4.85 -22.08
CA LEU A 137 20.54 -3.62 -21.30
C LEU A 137 19.69 -3.82 -20.04
N LEU A 138 18.55 -4.49 -20.17
CA LEU A 138 17.66 -4.76 -19.03
C LEU A 138 18.36 -5.63 -17.99
N THR A 139 19.07 -6.67 -18.44
CA THR A 139 19.84 -7.54 -17.55
C THR A 139 21.00 -6.81 -16.90
N SER A 140 21.75 -5.97 -17.62
CA SER A 140 22.86 -5.21 -17.04
C SER A 140 22.37 -4.17 -16.01
N GLN A 141 21.28 -3.45 -16.30
CA GLN A 141 20.70 -2.49 -15.35
C GLN A 141 20.19 -3.18 -14.08
N TYR A 142 19.48 -4.30 -14.23
CA TYR A 142 19.01 -5.08 -13.09
C TYR A 142 20.18 -5.60 -12.23
N LEU A 143 21.22 -6.12 -12.87
CA LEU A 143 22.45 -6.55 -12.19
C LEU A 143 23.13 -5.38 -11.48
N GLU A 144 23.24 -4.21 -12.12
CA GLU A 144 23.85 -3.01 -11.56
C GLU A 144 23.09 -2.51 -10.31
N GLU A 145 21.75 -2.49 -10.34
CA GLU A 145 20.95 -2.10 -9.17
C GLU A 145 21.10 -3.09 -8.01
N GLU A 146 21.00 -4.40 -8.26
CA GLU A 146 21.10 -5.42 -7.22
C GLU A 146 22.51 -5.51 -6.63
N LEU A 147 23.55 -5.51 -7.47
CA LEU A 147 24.95 -5.50 -7.03
C LEU A 147 25.28 -4.19 -6.33
N GLY A 148 24.85 -3.04 -6.86
CA GLY A 148 25.05 -1.72 -6.28
C GLY A 148 24.48 -1.64 -4.86
N LYS A 149 23.21 -2.01 -4.68
CA LYS A 149 22.57 -2.06 -3.35
C LYS A 149 23.31 -2.99 -2.38
N LYS A 150 23.84 -4.12 -2.86
CA LYS A 150 24.58 -5.07 -2.01
C LYS A 150 25.96 -4.54 -1.64
N VAL A 151 26.66 -3.90 -2.57
CA VAL A 151 27.96 -3.26 -2.34
C VAL A 151 27.82 -2.07 -1.40
N GLU A 152 26.81 -1.23 -1.58
CA GLU A 152 26.51 -0.12 -0.66
C GLU A 152 26.25 -0.61 0.76
N LYS A 153 25.43 -1.66 0.92
CA LYS A 153 25.20 -2.30 2.23
C LYS A 153 26.49 -2.85 2.84
N LEU A 154 27.35 -3.49 2.04
CA LEU A 154 28.65 -4.00 2.52
C LEU A 154 29.57 -2.86 2.96
N ILE A 155 29.64 -1.77 2.20
CA ILE A 155 30.44 -0.59 2.57
C ILE A 155 29.91 0.05 3.86
N ALA A 156 28.58 0.19 3.99
CA ALA A 156 27.97 0.73 5.21
C ALA A 156 28.25 -0.15 6.44
N ASN A 157 28.13 -1.47 6.28
CA ASN A 157 28.46 -2.41 7.35
C ASN A 157 29.93 -2.38 7.74
N ALA A 158 30.84 -2.36 6.76
CA ALA A 158 32.28 -2.28 7.00
C ALA A 158 32.67 -0.98 7.71
N LYS A 159 32.09 0.17 7.32
CA LYS A 159 32.30 1.45 8.02
C LYS A 159 31.83 1.38 9.47
N ARG A 160 30.63 0.83 9.71
CA ARG A 160 30.08 0.66 11.06
C ARG A 160 30.94 -0.26 11.92
N GLU A 161 31.41 -1.37 11.36
CA GLU A 161 32.28 -2.33 12.06
C GLU A 161 33.64 -1.69 12.42
N VAL A 162 34.21 -0.89 11.50
CA VAL A 162 35.42 -0.11 11.78
C VAL A 162 35.16 0.91 12.90
N GLU A 163 34.06 1.66 12.87
CA GLU A 163 33.69 2.60 13.93
C GLU A 163 33.49 1.92 15.29
N GLU A 164 32.74 0.82 15.34
CA GLU A 164 32.55 0.03 16.56
C GLU A 164 33.89 -0.51 17.09
N SER A 165 34.78 -0.98 16.21
CA SER A 165 36.11 -1.46 16.60
C SER A 165 37.01 -0.34 17.14
N LEU A 166 36.97 0.85 16.54
CA LEU A 166 37.72 2.03 16.99
C LEU A 166 37.19 2.53 18.33
N ILE A 167 35.88 2.61 18.50
CA ILE A 167 35.24 2.99 19.77
C ILE A 167 35.61 1.99 20.86
N LYS A 168 35.50 0.68 20.58
CA LYS A 168 35.86 -0.36 21.55
C LYS A 168 37.34 -0.31 21.93
N SER A 169 38.22 -0.07 20.96
CA SER A 169 39.66 0.11 21.21
C SER A 169 39.94 1.37 22.04
N LEU A 170 39.27 2.49 21.74
CA LEU A 170 39.39 3.73 22.52
C LEU A 170 38.86 3.56 23.95
N GLU A 171 37.69 2.94 24.12
CA GLU A 171 37.13 2.63 25.43
C GLU A 171 38.06 1.74 26.26
N GLN A 172 38.64 0.70 25.65
CA GLN A 172 39.59 -0.17 26.33
C GLN A 172 40.85 0.60 26.74
N ASN A 173 41.43 1.38 25.82
CA ASN A 173 42.59 2.23 26.11
C ASN A 173 42.30 3.26 27.22
N LEU A 174 41.10 3.86 27.24
CA LEU A 174 40.69 4.79 28.29
C LEU A 174 40.53 4.09 29.63
N LYS A 175 39.90 2.90 29.68
CA LYS A 175 39.76 2.11 30.90
C LYS A 175 41.12 1.71 31.47
N GLU A 176 42.04 1.25 30.62
CA GLU A 176 43.41 0.90 31.01
C GLU A 176 44.18 2.11 31.55
N ASN A 177 44.12 3.26 30.86
CA ASN A 177 44.81 4.48 31.29
C ASN A 177 44.23 5.06 32.59
N LEU A 178 42.90 5.08 32.75
CA LEU A 178 42.28 5.55 34.00
C LEU A 178 42.57 4.62 35.18
N ALA A 179 42.56 3.30 34.96
CA ALA A 179 42.95 2.34 35.99
C ALA A 179 44.40 2.57 36.43
N LYS A 180 45.30 2.79 35.48
CA LYS A 180 46.71 3.11 35.74
C LYS A 180 46.88 4.42 36.51
N ASP A 181 46.27 5.51 36.06
CA ASP A 181 46.35 6.83 36.73
C ASP A 181 45.73 6.78 38.14
N THR A 182 44.64 6.03 38.34
CA THR A 182 44.05 5.88 39.68
C THR A 182 44.97 5.10 40.63
N ILE A 183 45.63 4.03 40.16
CA ILE A 183 46.60 3.26 40.96
C ILE A 183 47.82 4.12 41.31
N GLU A 184 48.33 4.90 40.35
CA GLU A 184 49.45 5.83 40.57
C GLU A 184 49.08 6.91 41.59
N ARG A 185 47.90 7.53 41.47
CA ARG A 185 47.42 8.56 42.41
C ARG A 185 47.09 8.03 43.81
N MET A 186 46.60 6.80 43.91
CA MET A 186 46.38 6.16 45.22
C MET A 186 47.69 5.85 45.95
N ASN A 187 48.85 5.91 45.25
CA ASN A 187 50.19 5.75 45.81
C ASN A 187 50.27 4.57 46.79
N ILE A 188 49.54 3.49 46.45
CA ILE A 188 49.34 2.30 47.27
C ILE A 188 50.68 1.70 47.73
N PRO A 189 51.75 1.67 46.91
CA PRO A 189 53.06 1.21 47.36
C PRO A 189 53.64 2.06 48.50
N GLU A 190 53.54 3.39 48.44
CA GLU A 190 54.01 4.26 49.53
C GLU A 190 53.12 4.14 50.77
N VAL A 191 51.80 4.04 50.60
CA VAL A 191 50.86 3.86 51.71
C VAL A 191 51.09 2.50 52.39
N LEU A 192 51.29 1.42 51.65
CA LEU A 192 51.66 0.10 52.17
C LEU A 192 53.03 0.12 52.88
N LYS A 193 54.01 0.83 52.32
CA LYS A 193 55.35 1.00 52.95
C LYS A 193 55.25 1.79 54.25
N LYS A 194 54.41 2.84 54.29
CA LYS A 194 54.11 3.60 55.51
C LYS A 194 53.38 2.74 56.54
N LEU A 195 52.33 2.00 56.16
CA LEU A 195 51.61 1.08 57.04
C LEU A 195 52.50 -0.04 57.59
N SER A 196 53.36 -0.62 56.75
CA SER A 196 54.39 -1.60 57.15
C SER A 196 55.36 -1.01 58.18
N SER A 197 55.85 0.21 57.94
CA SER A 197 56.78 0.88 58.86
C SER A 197 56.11 1.29 60.20
N ILE A 198 54.80 1.56 60.19
CA ILE A 198 54.01 1.88 61.39
C ILE A 198 53.76 0.59 62.20
N GLY A 199 53.39 -0.51 61.53
CA GLY A 199 53.23 -1.82 62.17
C GLY A 199 54.52 -2.34 62.80
N ALA A 200 55.66 -2.15 62.15
CA ALA A 200 56.96 -2.53 62.71
C ALA A 200 57.35 -1.70 63.95
N LYS A 201 56.95 -0.42 64.04
CA LYS A 201 57.23 0.44 65.20
C LYS A 201 56.38 0.13 66.44
N GLN A 202 55.16 -0.41 66.27
CA GLN A 202 54.31 -0.75 67.42
C GLN A 202 54.71 -2.07 68.09
N VAL A 203 55.34 -3.00 67.36
CA VAL A 203 55.78 -4.31 67.92
C VAL A 203 57.06 -4.17 68.75
N THR A 204 57.87 -3.14 68.54
CA THR A 204 59.13 -2.92 69.28
C THR A 204 58.98 -2.06 70.55
N GLY A 205 57.76 -1.67 70.94
CA GLY A 205 57.49 -0.80 72.09
C GLY A 205 56.93 -1.50 73.35
N THR A 206 56.62 -2.79 73.28
CA THR A 206 56.05 -3.55 74.42
C THR A 206 56.76 -4.89 74.61
N SER A 207 57.98 -4.83 75.13
CA SER A 207 58.56 -5.91 75.94
C SER A 207 59.44 -5.24 77.00
N LEU A 208 58.96 -5.28 78.26
CA LEU A 208 59.62 -4.72 79.44
C LEU A 208 61.03 -5.33 79.67
N PRO A 209 61.94 -4.58 80.33
CA PRO A 209 63.20 -5.13 80.84
C PRO A 209 62.97 -5.95 82.14
N GLU A 210 63.98 -6.78 82.48
CA GLU A 210 64.08 -7.60 83.71
C GLU A 210 63.76 -6.85 85.01
#